data_AF-A0A7Y0XBL4-F1
#
_entry.id   AF-A0A7Y0XBL4-F1
#
_cell.length_a   1.000
_cell.length_b   1.000
_cell.length_c   1.000
_cell.angle_alpha   90.00
_cell.angle_beta   90.00
_cell.angle_gamma   90.00
#
_symmetry.space_group_name_H-M   'P 1'
#
loop_
_entity.id
_entity.type
_entity.pdbx_description
1 polymer ?
#
loop_
_entity_poly.entity_id
_entity_poly.type
_entity_poly.pdbx_seq_one_letter_code
_entity_poly.pdbx_strand_id
1 'polypeptide(L)'
;PFDLTSLQQYAAKRWGYSAQETLDAAQALYEKHKATTYPRTDCRYLPESQKEDIPDILQALILSDQRVSGLVAGADQSRSSRAFNDKK
;
A
#
# COMPACT_ATOMS: atom_id res chain seq x y z
N PRO A 1 -3.83 2.89 5.13
CA PRO A 1 -2.44 2.50 4.80
C PRO A 1 -1.85 1.65 5.93
N PHE A 2 -0.90 0.78 5.60
CA PHE A 2 -0.20 -0.03 6.60
C PHE A 2 1.05 0.70 7.08
N ASP A 3 1.32 0.58 8.38
CA ASP A 3 2.68 0.65 8.91
C ASP A 3 3.29 -0.76 8.90
N LEU A 4 4.59 -0.89 9.20
CA LEU A 4 5.26 -2.20 9.18
C LEU A 4 4.59 -3.20 10.14
N THR A 5 4.25 -2.77 11.35
CA THR A 5 3.68 -3.66 12.39
C THR A 5 2.31 -4.19 11.98
N SER A 6 1.43 -3.34 11.47
CA SER A 6 0.10 -3.74 11.01
C SER A 6 0.15 -4.59 9.74
N LEU A 7 1.12 -4.36 8.85
CA LEU A 7 1.38 -5.25 7.72
C LEU A 7 1.81 -6.65 8.18
N GLN A 8 2.77 -6.72 9.11
CA GLN A 8 3.25 -7.98 9.70
C GLN A 8 2.13 -8.74 10.41
N GLN A 9 1.31 -8.05 11.21
CA GLN A 9 0.15 -8.65 11.89
C GLN A 9 -0.88 -9.18 10.89
N TYR A 10 -1.17 -8.41 9.84
CA TYR A 10 -2.09 -8.83 8.79
C TYR A 10 -1.56 -10.07 8.05
N ALA A 11 -0.29 -10.06 7.65
CA ALA A 11 0.32 -11.16 6.92
C ALA A 11 0.43 -12.44 7.76
N ALA A 12 0.77 -12.32 9.04
CA ALA A 12 0.76 -13.44 9.98
C ALA A 12 -0.64 -14.06 10.09
N LYS A 13 -1.68 -13.23 10.27
CA LYS A 13 -3.06 -13.73 10.37
C LYS A 13 -3.57 -14.35 9.05
N ARG A 14 -3.21 -13.78 7.90
CA ARG A 14 -3.76 -14.16 6.60
C ARG A 14 -3.04 -15.36 5.97
N TRP A 15 -1.72 -15.45 6.16
CA TRP A 15 -0.84 -16.39 5.47
C TRP A 15 0.13 -17.15 6.41
N GLY A 16 0.15 -16.84 7.70
CA GLY A 16 1.06 -17.50 8.65
C GLY A 16 2.51 -17.03 8.57
N TYR A 17 2.78 -15.93 7.87
CA TYR A 17 4.14 -15.40 7.74
C TYR A 17 4.67 -14.87 9.07
N SER A 18 5.95 -15.12 9.32
CA SER A 18 6.70 -14.44 10.36
C SER A 18 6.86 -12.95 10.04
N ALA A 19 7.20 -12.18 11.07
CA ALA A 19 7.51 -10.76 10.92
C ALA A 19 8.69 -10.53 9.95
N GLN A 20 9.70 -11.41 9.98
CA GLN A 20 10.87 -11.32 9.11
C GLN A 20 10.52 -11.62 7.66
N GLU A 21 9.78 -12.70 7.38
CA GLU A 21 9.34 -13.03 6.01
C GLU A 21 8.51 -11.89 5.39
N THR A 22 7.64 -11.26 6.17
CA THR A 22 6.87 -10.11 5.71
C THR A 22 7.76 -8.90 5.41
N LEU A 23 8.74 -8.63 6.27
CA LEU A 23 9.69 -7.53 6.05
C LEU A 23 10.55 -7.77 4.82
N ASP A 24 11.06 -8.98 4.62
CA ASP A 24 11.92 -9.33 3.48
C ASP A 24 11.14 -9.22 2.17
N ALA A 25 9.89 -9.70 2.14
CA ALA A 25 9.02 -9.54 0.98
C ALA A 25 8.72 -8.06 0.68
N ALA A 26 8.39 -7.28 1.70
CA ALA A 26 8.12 -5.84 1.54
C ALA A 26 9.38 -5.07 1.10
N GLN A 27 10.56 -5.45 1.60
CA GLN A 27 11.84 -4.89 1.18
C GLN A 27 12.15 -5.21 -0.28
N ALA A 28 11.93 -6.45 -0.72
CA ALA A 28 12.11 -6.80 -2.13
C ALA A 28 11.17 -5.97 -3.04
N LEU A 29 9.91 -5.78 -2.63
CA LEU A 29 8.95 -4.95 -3.36
C LEU A 29 9.41 -3.48 -3.45
N TYR A 30 9.96 -2.93 -2.38
CA TYR A 30 10.48 -1.55 -2.35
C TYR A 30 11.80 -1.37 -3.12
N GLU A 31 12.80 -2.21 -2.86
CA GLU A 31 14.16 -1.98 -3.36
C GLU A 31 14.35 -2.50 -4.78
N LYS A 32 13.94 -3.75 -5.02
CA LYS A 32 14.17 -4.46 -6.28
C LYS A 32 13.09 -4.17 -7.30
N HIS A 33 11.83 -4.18 -6.88
CA HIS A 33 10.70 -4.09 -7.80
C HIS A 33 10.10 -2.69 -7.92
N LYS A 34 10.44 -1.77 -7.00
CA LYS A 34 9.89 -0.40 -6.95
C LYS A 34 8.35 -0.38 -6.96
N ALA A 35 7.73 -1.40 -6.37
CA ALA A 35 6.28 -1.61 -6.40
C ALA A 35 5.56 -0.98 -5.19
N THR A 36 6.27 -0.68 -4.13
CA THR A 36 5.74 -0.06 -2.90
C THR A 36 6.64 1.07 -2.43
N THR A 37 6.15 1.87 -1.48
CA THR A 37 6.96 2.88 -0.76
C THR A 37 7.75 2.24 0.37
N TYR A 38 8.55 3.05 1.08
CA TYR A 38 9.45 2.60 2.13
C TYR A 38 8.73 1.75 3.21
N PRO A 39 9.04 0.45 3.36
CA PRO A 39 8.18 -0.48 4.08
C PRO A 39 8.47 -0.55 5.59
N ARG A 40 9.50 0.16 6.08
CA ARG A 40 9.85 0.22 7.51
C ARG A 40 9.27 1.44 8.22
N THR A 41 8.23 2.04 7.65
CA THR A 41 7.51 3.16 8.28
C THR A 41 6.65 2.68 9.45
N ASP A 42 6.57 3.50 10.49
CA ASP A 42 5.61 3.40 11.59
C ASP A 42 4.35 4.28 11.35
N CYS A 43 4.31 5.04 10.25
CA CYS A 43 3.22 5.94 9.92
C CYS A 43 2.11 5.23 9.13
N ARG A 44 0.86 5.53 9.48
CA ARG A 44 -0.35 5.04 8.79
C ARG A 44 -1.07 6.11 7.98
N TYR A 45 -0.43 7.26 7.79
CA TYR A 45 -0.95 8.41 7.06
C TYR A 45 -0.11 8.66 5.81
N LEU A 46 -0.71 9.39 4.87
CA LEU A 46 -0.11 9.83 3.63
C LEU A 46 -0.17 11.36 3.58
N PRO A 47 0.81 12.03 2.95
CA PRO A 47 0.71 13.45 2.64
C PRO A 47 -0.53 13.74 1.79
N GLU A 48 -1.16 14.89 1.99
CA GLU A 48 -2.32 15.29 1.20
C GLU A 48 -1.98 15.50 -0.28
N SER A 49 -0.73 15.86 -0.60
CA SER A 49 -0.25 16.00 -1.97
C SER A 49 -0.29 14.69 -2.76
N GLN A 50 -0.18 13.52 -2.12
CA GLN A 50 -0.24 12.22 -2.80
C GLN A 50 -1.64 11.87 -3.34
N LYS A 51 -2.66 12.71 -3.09
CA LYS A 51 -3.98 12.54 -3.73
C LYS A 51 -3.88 12.68 -5.25
N GLU A 52 -2.93 13.47 -5.74
CA GLU A 52 -2.70 13.66 -7.17
C GLU A 52 -2.19 12.37 -7.84
N ASP A 53 -1.54 11.48 -7.09
CA ASP A 53 -0.98 10.21 -7.58
C ASP A 53 -2.03 9.09 -7.70
N ILE A 54 -3.26 9.29 -7.18
CA ILE A 54 -4.29 8.24 -7.12
C ILE A 54 -4.56 7.59 -8.49
N PRO A 55 -4.77 8.34 -9.60
CA PRO A 55 -5.04 7.74 -10.90
C PRO A 55 -3.89 6.82 -11.37
N ASP A 56 -2.65 7.27 -11.19
CA ASP A 56 -1.46 6.54 -11.61
C ASP A 56 -1.24 5.27 -10.76
N ILE A 57 -1.47 5.36 -9.45
CA ILE A 57 -1.42 4.21 -8.54
C ILE A 57 -2.47 3.16 -8.94
N LEU A 58 -3.70 3.60 -9.22
CA LEU A 58 -4.78 2.70 -9.64
C LEU A 58 -4.46 2.02 -10.99
N GLN A 59 -3.87 2.75 -11.93
CA GLN A 59 -3.42 2.19 -13.19
C GLN A 59 -2.28 1.18 -12.99
N ALA A 60 -1.31 1.48 -12.13
CA ALA A 60 -0.20 0.58 -11.80
C ALA A 60 -0.69 -0.74 -11.16
N LEU A 61 -1.76 -0.67 -10.35
CA LEU A 61 -2.39 -1.87 -9.78
C LEU A 61 -2.97 -2.78 -10.86
N ILE A 62 -3.66 -2.23 -11.86
CA ILE A 62 -4.20 -3.01 -13.00
C ILE A 62 -3.07 -3.66 -13.80
N LEU A 63 -2.01 -2.90 -14.08
CA LEU A 63 -0.85 -3.41 -14.82
C LEU A 63 -0.14 -4.54 -14.06
N SER A 64 -0.14 -4.49 -12.72
CA SER A 64 0.48 -5.50 -11.86
C SER A 64 -0.39 -6.75 -11.69
N ASP A 65 -1.71 -6.59 -11.60
CA ASP A 65 -2.65 -7.71 -11.46
C ASP A 65 -4.00 -7.39 -12.12
N GLN A 66 -4.23 -7.93 -13.31
CA GLN A 66 -5.47 -7.69 -14.06
C GLN A 66 -6.75 -8.10 -13.31
N ARG A 67 -6.66 -8.99 -12.30
CA ARG A 67 -7.82 -9.40 -11.50
C ARG A 67 -8.40 -8.25 -10.68
N VAL A 68 -7.63 -7.21 -10.39
CA VAL A 68 -8.13 -6.04 -9.64
C VAL A 68 -8.85 -5.02 -10.51
N SER A 69 -8.85 -5.18 -11.84
CA SER A 69 -9.46 -4.21 -12.77
C SER A 69 -10.92 -3.88 -12.42
N GLY A 70 -11.73 -4.88 -12.10
CA GLY A 70 -13.13 -4.66 -11.69
C GLY A 70 -13.26 -3.88 -10.37
N LEU A 71 -12.33 -4.05 -9.43
CA LEU A 71 -12.30 -3.29 -8.18
C LEU A 71 -11.89 -1.83 -8.42
N VAL A 72 -10.90 -1.61 -9.29
CA VAL A 72 -10.43 -0.27 -9.65
C VAL A 72 -11.52 0.50 -10.41
N ALA A 73 -12.22 -0.16 -11.35
CA ALA A 73 -13.32 0.46 -12.07
C ALA A 73 -14.49 0.89 -11.16
N GLY A 74 -14.70 0.19 -10.05
CA GLY A 74 -15.70 0.53 -9.04
C GLY A 74 -15.22 1.52 -7.96
N ALA A 75 -13.95 1.96 -7.99
CA ALA A 75 -13.41 2.84 -6.97
C ALA A 75 -13.81 4.31 -7.21
N ASP A 76 -14.38 4.95 -6.20
CA ASP A 76 -14.63 6.40 -6.21
C ASP A 76 -13.35 7.16 -5.82
N GLN A 77 -12.69 7.72 -6.84
CA GLN A 77 -11.41 8.44 -6.70
C GLN A 77 -11.57 9.83 -6.06
N SER A 78 -12.79 10.36 -5.93
CA SER A 78 -13.04 11.65 -5.29
C SER A 78 -13.04 11.58 -3.75
N ARG A 79 -13.06 10.36 -3.19
CA ARG A 79 -13.14 10.16 -1.74
C ARG A 79 -11.81 10.45 -1.05
N SER A 80 -11.80 11.52 -0.26
CA SER A 80 -10.71 11.78 0.68
C SER A 80 -10.97 11.06 2.01
N SER A 81 -10.18 10.03 2.31
CA SER A 81 -10.23 9.36 3.61
C SER A 81 -9.35 10.08 4.65
N ARG A 82 -9.53 9.74 5.93
CA ARG A 82 -8.68 10.21 7.04
C ARG A 82 -7.18 9.84 6.91
N ALA A 83 -6.84 8.98 5.96
CA ALA A 83 -5.47 8.55 5.74
C ALA A 83 -4.60 9.67 5.15
N PHE A 84 -5.16 10.59 4.37
CA PHE A 84 -4.43 11.73 3.84
C PHE A 84 -4.45 12.87 4.87
N ASN A 85 -3.32 13.13 5.52
CA ASN A 85 -3.23 14.10 6.62
C ASN A 85 -1.76 14.53 6.88
N ASP A 86 -1.41 15.75 6.50
CA ASP A 86 -0.04 16.29 6.65
C ASP A 86 0.41 16.51 8.10
N LYS A 87 -0.53 16.48 9.06
CA LYS A 87 -0.23 16.74 10.49
C LYS A 87 0.07 15.46 11.27
N LYS A 88 0.12 14.31 10.60
CA LYS A 88 0.28 12.98 11.20
C LYS A 88 1.43 12.23 10.59
#